data_AF-A0A1H8KX41-F1
#
_entry.id   AF-A0A1H8KX41-F1
#
_cell.length_a   1.000
_cell.length_b   1.000
_cell.length_c   1.000
_cell.angle_alpha   90.00
_cell.angle_beta   90.00
_cell.angle_gamma   90.00
#
_symmetry.space_group_name_H-M   'P 1'
#
loop_
_entity.id
_entity.type
_entity.pdbx_description
1 polymer ?
#
loop_
_entity_poly.entity_id
_entity_poly.type
_entity_poly.pdbx_seq_one_letter_code
_entity_poly.pdbx_strand_id
1 'polypeptide(L)' 'MTNVEDLIKQRDEMDVQIKEALKNQRAADLKDVLAKCKLHGFTATEMRSAIKRKRKPKVATT' A
#
# COMPACT_ATOMS: atom_id res chain seq x y z
N MET A 1 -2.04 0.37 -39.28
CA MET A 1 -1.20 -0.33 -38.28
C MET A 1 -0.69 0.72 -37.32
N THR A 2 -0.87 0.54 -36.02
CA THR A 2 -0.28 1.44 -35.01
C THR A 2 1.22 1.23 -35.00
N ASN A 3 1.98 2.34 -35.09
CA ASN A 3 3.42 2.27 -35.06
C ASN A 3 3.90 1.93 -33.64
N VAL A 4 5.07 1.31 -33.53
CA VAL A 4 5.65 0.88 -32.24
C VAL A 4 5.75 2.04 -31.25
N GLU A 5 6.00 3.25 -31.75
CA GLU A 5 6.07 4.48 -30.93
C GLU A 5 4.73 4.84 -30.29
N ASP A 6 3.60 4.62 -30.98
CA ASP A 6 2.27 4.90 -30.43
C ASP A 6 1.93 3.91 -29.31
N LEU A 7 2.35 2.64 -29.45
CA LEU A 7 2.19 1.62 -28.41
C LEU A 7 3.02 1.92 -27.16
N ILE A 8 4.23 2.47 -27.34
CA ILE A 8 5.09 2.88 -26.21
C ILE A 8 4.44 4.04 -25.45
N LYS A 9 3.93 5.06 -26.16
CA LYS A 9 3.23 6.20 -25.52
C LYS A 9 2.01 5.75 -24.73
N GLN A 10 1.18 4.89 -25.31
CA GLN A 10 0.00 4.35 -24.63
C GLN A 10 0.37 3.57 -23.36
N ARG A 11 1.43 2.76 -23.39
CA ARG A 11 1.93 2.06 -22.20
C ARG A 11 2.34 3.05 -21.11
N ASP A 12 3.13 4.06 -21.46
CA ASP A 12 3.66 5.00 -20.48
C ASP A 12 2.53 5.85 -19.86
N GLU A 13 1.53 6.23 -20.64
CA GLU A 13 0.31 6.89 -20.13
C GLU A 13 -0.49 5.99 -19.18
N MET A 14 -0.67 4.71 -19.54
CA MET A 14 -1.33 3.74 -18.66
C MET A 14 -0.56 3.53 -17.35
N ASP A 15 0.77 3.47 -17.40
CA ASP A 15 1.60 3.32 -16.21
C ASP A 15 1.45 4.51 -15.25
N VAL A 16 1.32 5.72 -15.77
CA VAL A 16 1.03 6.92 -14.97
C VAL A 16 -0.34 6.81 -14.32
N GLN A 17 -1.38 6.45 -15.10
CA GLN A 17 -2.74 6.29 -14.58
C GLN A 17 -2.83 5.21 -13.51
N ILE A 18 -2.14 4.07 -13.69
CA ILE A 18 -2.07 3.00 -12.70
C ILE A 18 -1.42 3.50 -11.40
N LYS A 19 -0.30 4.23 -11.50
CA LYS A 19 0.38 4.79 -10.32
C LYS A 19 -0.52 5.77 -9.57
N GLU A 20 -1.27 6.60 -10.27
CA GLU A 20 -2.21 7.53 -9.65
C GLU A 20 -3.39 6.81 -9.00
N ALA A 21 -3.97 5.82 -9.68
CA ALA A 21 -5.03 4.98 -9.13
C ALA A 21 -4.57 4.26 -7.85
N LEU A 22 -3.37 3.69 -7.83
CA LEU A 22 -2.80 3.05 -6.64
C LEU A 22 -2.59 4.02 -5.48
N LYS A 23 -2.14 5.25 -5.76
CA LYS A 23 -2.02 6.30 -4.72
C LYS A 23 -3.38 6.66 -4.14
N ASN A 24 -4.39 6.84 -4.99
CA ASN A 24 -5.75 7.17 -4.59
C ASN A 24 -6.40 6.05 -3.78
N GLN A 25 -6.22 4.80 -4.23
CA GLN A 25 -6.70 3.62 -3.50
C GLN A 25 -6.07 3.55 -2.12
N ARG A 26 -4.74 3.69 -2.01
CA ARG A 26 -4.05 3.69 -0.72
C ARG A 26 -4.53 4.82 0.20
N ALA A 27 -4.79 6.01 -0.35
CA ALA A 27 -5.33 7.13 0.42
C ALA A 27 -6.76 6.84 0.94
N ALA A 28 -7.60 6.20 0.13
CA ALA A 28 -8.93 5.77 0.53
C ALA A 28 -8.88 4.70 1.64
N ASP A 29 -8.03 3.69 1.47
CA ASP A 29 -7.84 2.62 2.47
C ASP A 29 -7.36 3.19 3.81
N LEU A 30 -6.43 4.16 3.79
CA LEU A 30 -5.97 4.83 5.00
C LEU A 30 -7.09 5.59 5.72
N LYS A 31 -8.00 6.24 4.97
CA LYS A 31 -9.16 6.92 5.56
C LYS A 31 -10.12 5.92 6.22
N ASP A 32 -10.38 4.80 5.57
CA ASP A 32 -11.25 3.74 6.12
C ASP A 32 -10.65 3.12 7.39
N VAL A 33 -9.36 2.79 7.38
CA VAL A 33 -8.65 2.29 8.57
C VAL A 33 -8.72 3.32 9.71
N LEU A 34 -8.50 4.60 9.41
CA LEU A 34 -8.55 5.65 10.43
C LEU A 34 -9.97 5.82 11.01
N ALA A 35 -11.01 5.71 10.19
CA ALA A 35 -12.40 5.73 10.64
C ALA A 35 -12.69 4.55 11.58
N LYS A 36 -12.26 3.34 11.22
CA LYS A 36 -12.39 2.14 12.05
C LYS A 36 -11.63 2.25 13.37
N CYS A 37 -10.40 2.78 13.35
CA CYS A 37 -9.63 3.02 14.57
C CYS A 37 -10.36 3.98 15.52
N LYS A 38 -10.93 5.07 14.99
CA LYS A 38 -11.73 6.01 15.80
C LYS A 38 -12.99 5.38 16.36
N LEU A 39 -13.71 4.60 15.55
CA LEU A 39 -14.96 3.94 15.95
C LEU A 39 -14.76 2.97 17.11
N HIS A 40 -13.66 2.22 17.10
CA HIS A 40 -13.38 1.19 18.12
C HIS A 40 -12.44 1.66 19.23
N GLY A 41 -11.97 2.92 19.19
CA GLY A 41 -11.05 3.46 20.18
C GLY A 41 -9.64 2.87 20.11
N PHE A 42 -9.22 2.31 18.96
CA PHE A 42 -7.89 1.74 18.81
C PHE A 42 -6.81 2.82 18.88
N THR A 43 -5.83 2.57 19.73
CA THR A 43 -4.63 3.40 19.86
C THR A 43 -3.56 3.00 18.85
N ALA A 44 -2.65 3.94 18.56
CA ALA A 44 -1.51 3.67 17.68
C ALA A 44 -0.61 2.54 18.20
N THR A 45 -0.53 2.35 19.52
CA THR A 45 0.25 1.29 20.17
C THR A 45 -0.34 -0.09 19.90
N GLU A 46 -1.66 -0.23 20.01
CA GLU A 46 -2.38 -1.48 19.73
C GLU A 46 -2.25 -1.87 18.26
N MET A 47 -2.44 -0.92 17.35
CA MET A 47 -2.22 -1.11 15.92
C MET A 47 -0.78 -1.55 15.63
N ARG A 48 0.24 -0.87 16.20
CA ARG A 48 1.65 -1.27 16.06
C ARG A 48 1.93 -2.67 16.57
N SER A 49 1.33 -3.05 17.70
CA SER A 49 1.48 -4.39 18.27
C SER A 49 0.88 -5.45 17.35
N ALA A 50 -0.34 -5.21 16.84
CA ALA A 50 -1.06 -6.13 15.97
C ALA A 50 -0.37 -6.36 14.62
N ILE A 51 0.21 -5.31 14.01
CA ILE A 51 0.91 -5.42 12.72
C ILE A 51 2.36 -5.89 12.85
N LYS A 52 2.89 -6.00 14.07
CA LYS A 52 4.28 -6.40 14.29
C LYS A 52 4.45 -7.86 13.88
N ARG A 53 5.04 -8.09 12.70
CA ARG A 53 5.52 -9.43 12.32
C ARG A 53 6.51 -9.90 13.39
N LYS A 54 6.25 -11.05 14.02
CA LYS A 54 7.22 -11.70 14.91
C LYS A 54 8.53 -11.84 14.13
N ARG A 55 9.57 -11.11 14.56
CA ARG A 55 10.93 -11.36 14.05
C ARG A 55 11.25 -12.81 14.43
N LYS A 56 11.66 -13.64 13.47
CA LYS A 56 12.21 -14.96 13.78
C LYS A 56 13.33 -14.73 14.80
N PRO A 57 13.34 -15.44 15.95
CA PRO A 57 14.43 -15.30 16.90
C PRO A 57 15.74 -15.55 16.16
N LYS A 58 16.72 -14.67 16.37
CA LYS A 58 18.08 -14.88 15.89
C LYS A 58 18.58 -16.11 16.64
N VAL A 59 18.59 -17.27 15.97
CA VAL A 59 19.23 -18.48 16.50
C VAL A 59 20.65 -18.09 16.88
N ALA A 60 20.94 -18.11 18.17
CA ALA A 60 22.29 -17.91 18.66
C ALA A 60 23.08 -19.16 18.24
N THR A 61 23.95 -19.01 17.25
CA THR A 61 25.01 -19.98 16.98
C THR A 61 25.94 -19.95 18.19
N THR A 62 25.79 -20.94 19.06
CA THR A 62 26.78 -21.33 20.07
C THR A 62 27.58 -22.48 19.50
#